data_AF-A0A367LYC8-F1
#
_entry.id   AF-A0A367LYC8-F1
#
_cell.length_a   1.000
_cell.length_b   1.000
_cell.length_c   1.000
_cell.angle_alpha   90.00
_cell.angle_beta   90.00
_cell.angle_gamma   90.00
#
_symmetry.space_group_name_H-M   'P 1'
#
loop_
_entity.id
_entity.type
_entity.pdbx_description
1 polymer ?
#
loop_
_entity_poly.entity_id
_entity_poly.type
_entity_poly.pdbx_seq_one_letter_code
_entity_poly.pdbx_strand_id
1 'polypeptide(L)'
;MTDTNKLKELAAQYLANPSGTAGEDSEFRAAANPQAILGLIAEIERLNALLKAEKYAYKDKQKHYEWLEEDLKECASALPGTYYMDPPDGGNVSIPEQIRRMAKDAARYRWLRGASHFDTPQHQAFCKAYGDALDYEIDAAIEGATQ
;
A
#
# COMPACT_ATOMS: atom_id res chain seq x y z
N MET A 1 -9.42 22.66 -30.87
CA MET A 1 -8.85 23.25 -29.64
C MET A 1 -9.44 24.64 -29.53
N THR A 2 -10.60 24.74 -28.87
CA THR A 2 -11.29 26.00 -28.61
C THR A 2 -10.44 26.77 -27.61
N ASP A 3 -9.99 27.95 -28.00
CA ASP A 3 -9.12 28.79 -27.17
C ASP A 3 -9.96 29.38 -26.01
N THR A 4 -10.10 28.59 -24.95
CA THR A 4 -10.89 28.93 -23.76
C THR A 4 -10.39 30.19 -23.07
N ASN A 5 -9.12 30.55 -23.28
CA ASN A 5 -8.57 31.81 -22.80
C ASN A 5 -9.18 33.00 -23.56
N LYS A 6 -9.26 32.91 -24.89
CA LYS A 6 -9.93 33.93 -25.71
C LYS A 6 -11.41 34.09 -25.35
N LEU A 7 -12.10 32.98 -25.07
CA LEU A 7 -13.51 33.01 -24.68
C LEU A 7 -13.70 33.66 -23.29
N LYS A 8 -12.76 33.45 -22.35
CA LYS A 8 -12.73 34.13 -21.04
C LYS A 8 -12.44 35.62 -21.17
N GLU A 9 -11.50 36.01 -22.03
CA GLU A 9 -11.16 37.42 -22.29
C GLU A 9 -12.36 38.18 -22.86
N LEU A 10 -12.99 37.63 -23.90
CA LEU A 10 -14.19 38.22 -24.51
C LEU A 10 -15.36 38.29 -23.51
N ALA A 11 -15.55 37.27 -22.68
CA ALA A 11 -16.57 37.29 -21.64
C ALA A 11 -16.33 38.39 -20.60
N ALA A 12 -15.07 38.59 -20.17
CA ALA A 12 -14.71 39.63 -19.22
C ALA A 12 -14.90 41.04 -19.80
N GLN A 13 -14.57 41.24 -21.08
CA GLN A 13 -14.79 42.51 -21.79
C GLN A 13 -16.28 42.85 -21.90
N TYR A 14 -17.10 41.87 -22.30
CA TYR A 14 -18.55 42.02 -22.41
C TYR A 14 -19.21 42.37 -21.05
N LEU A 15 -18.78 41.74 -19.96
CA LEU A 15 -19.27 42.03 -18.61
C LEU A 15 -18.88 43.42 -18.11
N ALA A 16 -17.73 43.95 -18.52
CA ALA A 16 -17.25 45.27 -18.15
C ALA A 16 -18.02 46.39 -18.87
N ASN A 17 -18.44 46.16 -20.12
CA ASN A 17 -19.16 47.13 -20.96
C ASN A 17 -20.38 46.48 -21.66
N PRO A 18 -21.48 46.21 -20.94
CA PRO A 18 -22.63 45.46 -21.47
C PRO A 18 -23.46 46.21 -22.53
N SER A 19 -23.16 47.49 -22.81
CA SER A 19 -23.83 48.30 -23.84
C SER A 19 -23.11 48.27 -25.19
N GLY A 20 -22.42 47.17 -25.49
CA GLY A 20 -21.40 47.03 -26.53
C GLY A 20 -21.66 47.80 -27.83
N THR A 21 -20.69 48.61 -28.25
CA THR A 21 -20.59 48.98 -29.66
C THR A 21 -20.57 47.69 -30.47
N ALA A 22 -21.39 47.59 -31.53
CA ALA A 22 -21.81 46.37 -32.22
C ALA A 22 -20.74 45.31 -32.63
N GLY A 23 -19.45 45.56 -32.43
CA GLY A 23 -18.34 44.63 -32.70
C GLY A 23 -18.08 43.58 -31.60
N GLU A 24 -17.98 43.96 -30.32
CA GLU A 24 -17.56 43.04 -29.23
C GLU A 24 -18.59 41.93 -28.94
N ASP A 25 -19.89 42.29 -28.97
CA ASP A 25 -21.02 41.36 -28.88
C ASP A 25 -20.99 40.29 -29.97
N SER A 26 -20.54 40.66 -31.18
CA SER A 26 -20.53 39.78 -32.34
C SER A 26 -19.43 38.71 -32.23
N GLU A 27 -18.25 39.10 -31.74
CA GLU A 27 -17.11 38.19 -31.55
C GLU A 27 -17.35 37.22 -30.40
N PHE A 28 -17.89 37.71 -29.28
CA PHE A 28 -18.28 36.86 -28.16
C PHE A 28 -19.36 35.85 -28.58
N ARG A 29 -20.40 36.27 -29.29
CA ARG A 29 -21.46 35.37 -29.79
C ARG A 29 -20.95 34.33 -30.79
N ALA A 30 -19.99 34.70 -31.65
CA ALA A 30 -19.35 33.76 -32.57
C ALA A 30 -18.50 32.72 -31.82
N ALA A 31 -17.75 33.16 -30.79
CA ALA A 31 -16.93 32.29 -29.96
C ALA A 31 -17.78 31.36 -29.07
N ALA A 32 -18.83 31.88 -28.44
CA ALA A 32 -19.78 31.17 -27.59
C ALA A 32 -20.93 30.53 -28.38
N ASN A 33 -20.68 30.10 -29.62
CA ASN A 33 -21.70 29.44 -30.41
C ASN A 33 -22.15 28.10 -29.76
N PRO A 34 -23.37 27.61 -30.03
CA PRO A 34 -23.90 26.41 -29.39
C PRO A 34 -23.00 25.17 -29.54
N GLN A 35 -22.31 25.02 -30.66
CA GLN A 35 -21.41 23.88 -30.89
C GLN A 35 -20.18 23.95 -29.97
N ALA A 36 -19.62 25.14 -29.76
CA ALA A 36 -18.51 25.36 -28.85
C ALA A 36 -18.92 25.07 -27.40
N ILE A 37 -20.12 25.51 -26.99
CA ILE A 37 -20.65 25.26 -25.63
C ILE A 37 -20.86 23.75 -25.41
N LEU A 38 -21.49 23.05 -26.35
CA LEU A 38 -21.69 21.60 -26.27
C LEU A 38 -20.35 20.85 -26.20
N GLY A 39 -19.33 21.30 -26.95
CA GLY A 39 -17.98 20.74 -26.86
C GLY A 39 -17.33 20.93 -25.49
N LEU A 40 -17.52 22.09 -24.85
CA LEU A 40 -17.04 22.34 -23.49
C LEU A 40 -17.77 21.48 -22.44
N ILE A 41 -19.09 21.29 -22.59
CA ILE A 41 -19.87 20.43 -21.71
C ILE A 41 -19.36 18.98 -21.80
N ALA A 42 -19.19 18.46 -23.01
CA ALA A 42 -18.67 17.10 -23.20
C ALA A 42 -17.27 16.93 -22.60
N GLU A 43 -16.40 17.93 -22.72
CA GLU A 43 -15.07 17.90 -22.13
C GLU A 43 -15.12 17.95 -20.58
N ILE A 44 -16.00 18.76 -20.01
CA ILE A 44 -16.22 18.81 -18.55
C ILE A 44 -16.73 17.46 -18.05
N GLU A 45 -17.68 16.83 -18.74
CA GLU A 45 -18.18 15.50 -18.40
C GLU A 45 -17.07 14.45 -18.46
N ARG A 46 -16.24 14.48 -19.50
CA ARG A 46 -15.08 13.59 -19.66
C ARG A 46 -14.05 13.78 -18.53
N LEU A 47 -13.69 15.02 -18.21
CA LEU A 47 -12.74 15.34 -17.15
C LEU A 47 -13.29 14.95 -15.77
N ASN A 48 -14.59 15.15 -15.53
CA ASN A 48 -15.25 14.71 -14.30
C ASN A 48 -15.23 13.18 -14.16
N ALA A 49 -15.48 12.45 -15.25
CA ALA A 49 -15.40 10.99 -15.26
C ALA A 49 -13.98 10.49 -14.94
N LEU A 50 -12.96 11.12 -15.54
CA LEU A 50 -11.55 10.80 -15.26
C LEU A 50 -11.16 11.09 -13.81
N LEU A 51 -11.50 12.28 -13.30
CA LEU A 51 -11.23 12.66 -11.92
C LEU A 51 -11.90 11.69 -10.93
N LYS A 52 -13.13 11.27 -11.24
CA LYS A 52 -13.87 10.29 -10.43
C LYS A 52 -13.15 8.93 -10.43
N ALA A 53 -12.71 8.44 -11.59
CA ALA A 53 -11.96 7.19 -11.70
C ALA A 53 -10.64 7.24 -10.93
N GLU A 54 -9.89 8.34 -11.05
CA GLU A 54 -8.63 8.54 -10.34
C GLU A 54 -8.83 8.57 -8.81
N LYS A 55 -9.88 9.24 -8.32
CA LYS A 55 -10.24 9.22 -6.90
C LYS A 55 -10.53 7.82 -6.38
N TYR A 56 -11.23 6.99 -7.15
CA TYR A 56 -11.46 5.60 -6.77
C TYR A 56 -10.17 4.79 -6.75
N ALA A 57 -9.30 4.95 -7.76
CA ALA A 57 -8.00 4.28 -7.80
C ALA A 57 -7.09 4.71 -6.63
N TYR A 58 -7.13 5.99 -6.23
CA TYR A 58 -6.41 6.47 -5.06
C TYR A 58 -6.94 5.86 -3.76
N LYS A 59 -8.26 5.81 -3.59
CA LYS A 59 -8.89 5.20 -2.42
C LYS A 59 -8.59 3.70 -2.30
N ASP A 60 -8.52 3.01 -3.42
CA ASP A 60 -8.14 1.59 -3.48
C ASP A 60 -6.69 1.38 -3.05
N LYS A 61 -5.75 2.19 -3.59
CA LYS A 61 -4.34 2.18 -3.14
C LYS A 61 -4.20 2.48 -1.66
N GLN A 62 -4.99 3.42 -1.13
CA GLN A 62 -4.95 3.76 0.29
C GLN A 62 -5.35 2.56 1.15
N LYS A 63 -6.44 1.85 0.80
CA LYS A 63 -6.82 0.61 1.49
C LYS A 63 -5.72 -0.45 1.45
N HIS A 64 -5.03 -0.58 0.31
CA HIS A 64 -3.91 -1.51 0.19
C HIS A 64 -2.77 -1.16 1.16
N TYR A 65 -2.47 0.12 1.37
CA TYR A 65 -1.47 0.53 2.37
C TYR A 65 -1.94 0.26 3.80
N GLU A 66 -3.22 0.49 4.10
CA GLU A 66 -3.81 0.20 5.41
C GLU A 66 -3.72 -1.32 5.72
N TRP A 67 -4.03 -2.18 4.74
CA TRP A 67 -3.83 -3.63 4.87
C TRP A 67 -2.36 -4.01 5.07
N LEU A 68 -1.44 -3.42 4.31
CA LEU A 68 -0.02 -3.72 4.46
C LEU A 68 0.52 -3.29 5.83
N GLU A 69 0.01 -2.18 6.38
CA GLU A 69 0.35 -1.72 7.72
C GLU A 69 -0.17 -2.67 8.81
N GLU A 70 -1.39 -3.18 8.64
CA GLU A 70 -1.98 -4.18 9.54
C GLU A 70 -1.21 -5.51 9.49
N ASP A 71 -0.92 -6.04 8.30
CA ASP A 71 -0.09 -7.24 8.11
C ASP A 71 1.30 -7.07 8.74
N LEU A 72 1.93 -5.91 8.56
CA LEU A 72 3.24 -5.63 9.15
C LEU A 72 3.17 -5.58 10.68
N LYS A 73 2.09 -5.03 11.23
CA LYS A 73 1.87 -4.97 12.67
C LYS A 73 1.62 -6.36 13.26
N GLU A 74 0.83 -7.18 12.58
CA GLU A 74 0.63 -8.59 12.94
C GLU A 74 1.95 -9.35 12.92
N CYS A 75 2.72 -9.25 11.82
CA CYS A 75 4.06 -9.82 11.73
C CYS A 75 4.97 -9.34 12.87
N ALA A 76 4.98 -8.05 13.16
CA ALA A 76 5.79 -7.48 14.24
C ALA A 76 5.39 -7.99 15.63
N SER A 77 4.09 -8.26 15.88
CA SER A 77 3.61 -8.82 17.13
C SER A 77 3.94 -10.31 17.31
N ALA A 78 4.05 -11.07 16.22
CA ALA A 78 4.42 -12.48 16.24
C ALA A 78 5.94 -12.70 16.44
N LEU A 79 6.76 -11.66 16.25
CA LEU A 79 8.20 -11.75 16.49
C LEU A 79 8.46 -11.87 18.01
N PRO A 80 9.37 -12.77 18.43
CA PRO A 80 9.68 -12.97 19.84
C PRO A 80 10.45 -11.77 20.41
N GLY A 81 9.74 -10.70 20.78
CA GLY A 81 10.21 -9.53 21.52
C GLY A 81 11.68 -9.16 21.30
N THR A 82 12.39 -8.81 22.37
CA THR A 82 13.81 -8.44 22.32
C THR A 82 14.76 -9.64 22.23
N TYR A 83 14.29 -10.86 21.91
CA TYR A 83 15.09 -12.08 21.94
C TYR A 83 16.22 -12.07 20.88
N TYR A 84 16.02 -11.38 19.76
CA TYR A 84 17.03 -11.16 18.72
C TYR A 84 17.74 -9.80 18.81
N MET A 85 17.55 -9.08 19.93
CA MET A 85 18.24 -7.83 20.25
C MET A 85 19.50 -8.15 21.07
N ASP A 86 20.66 -7.66 20.66
CA ASP A 86 21.87 -7.74 21.47
C ASP A 86 21.83 -6.69 22.59
N PRO A 87 21.99 -7.04 23.88
CA PRO A 87 22.37 -6.06 24.90
C PRO A 87 23.89 -5.79 24.78
N PRO A 88 24.41 -4.54 24.80
CA PRO A 88 23.80 -3.28 25.23
C PRO A 88 23.77 -2.18 24.15
N ASP A 89 23.54 -2.51 22.87
CA ASP A 89 23.26 -1.49 21.84
C ASP A 89 21.78 -1.59 21.44
N GLY A 90 20.94 -1.03 22.31
CA GLY A 90 19.49 -0.90 22.16
C GLY A 90 19.08 0.02 21.01
N GLY A 91 19.43 -0.34 19.79
CA GLY A 91 18.89 0.25 18.57
C GLY A 91 17.59 -0.43 18.17
N ASN A 92 16.65 0.35 17.60
CA ASN A 92 15.46 -0.17 16.93
C ASN A 92 15.87 -0.97 15.69
N VAL A 93 16.24 -2.25 15.85
CA VAL A 93 16.51 -3.14 14.72
C VAL A 93 15.23 -3.29 13.92
N SER A 94 15.27 -2.89 12.64
CA SER A 94 14.12 -2.97 11.75
C SER A 94 13.56 -4.39 11.64
N ILE A 95 12.24 -4.53 11.51
CA ILE A 95 11.54 -5.82 11.32
C ILE A 95 12.21 -6.73 10.27
N PRO A 96 12.61 -6.24 9.08
CA PRO A 96 13.30 -7.09 8.10
C PRO A 96 14.61 -7.70 8.60
N GLU A 97 15.37 -6.98 9.43
CA GLU A 97 16.62 -7.50 9.98
C GLU A 97 16.38 -8.56 11.06
N GLN A 98 15.32 -8.40 11.85
CA GLN A 98 14.89 -9.45 12.79
C GLN A 98 14.54 -10.74 12.04
N ILE A 99 13.79 -10.65 10.94
CA ILE A 99 13.43 -11.80 10.09
C ILE A 99 14.70 -12.46 9.50
N ARG A 100 15.70 -11.70 9.06
CA ARG A 100 16.98 -12.27 8.56
C ARG A 100 17.71 -13.07 9.63
N ARG A 101 17.70 -12.61 10.89
CA ARG A 101 18.32 -13.32 12.03
C ARG A 101 17.56 -14.60 12.35
N MET A 102 16.23 -14.55 12.39
CA MET A 102 15.38 -15.75 12.52
C MET A 102 15.66 -16.79 11.43
N ALA A 103 15.80 -16.34 10.17
CA ALA A 103 16.10 -17.24 9.07
C ALA A 103 17.48 -17.94 9.22
N LYS A 104 18.49 -17.20 9.72
CA LYS A 104 19.81 -17.77 10.02
C LYS A 104 19.74 -18.79 11.15
N ASP A 105 19.02 -18.50 12.23
CA ASP A 105 18.88 -19.41 13.36
C ASP A 105 18.06 -20.64 12.99
N ALA A 106 16.98 -20.49 12.23
CA ALA A 106 16.23 -21.63 11.69
C ALA A 106 17.09 -22.51 10.77
N ALA A 107 17.96 -21.90 9.94
CA ALA A 107 18.90 -22.65 9.10
C ALA A 107 19.95 -23.38 9.95
N ARG A 108 20.47 -22.74 11.00
CA ARG A 108 21.40 -23.36 11.96
C ARG A 108 20.73 -24.51 12.71
N TYR A 109 19.48 -24.35 13.15
CA TYR A 109 18.72 -25.41 13.81
C TYR A 109 18.47 -26.59 12.89
N ARG A 110 18.06 -26.35 11.63
CA ARG A 110 17.93 -27.41 10.62
C ARG A 110 19.26 -28.13 10.37
N TRP A 111 20.36 -27.38 10.28
CA TRP A 111 21.69 -27.96 10.16
C TRP A 111 22.05 -28.79 11.39
N LEU A 112 21.88 -28.29 12.62
CA LEU A 112 22.16 -29.05 13.86
C LEU A 112 21.28 -30.29 14.00
N ARG A 113 20.00 -30.23 13.60
CA ARG A 113 19.07 -31.36 13.58
C ARG A 113 19.49 -32.41 12.55
N GLY A 114 19.95 -32.00 11.37
CA GLY A 114 20.42 -32.90 10.31
C GLY A 114 21.88 -33.35 10.43
N ALA A 115 22.70 -32.59 11.15
CA ALA A 115 24.12 -32.84 11.40
C ALA A 115 24.38 -33.38 12.81
N SER A 116 23.32 -33.73 13.57
CA SER A 116 23.48 -34.32 14.90
C SER A 116 24.46 -35.49 14.80
N HIS A 117 25.60 -35.34 15.46
CA HIS A 117 26.70 -36.32 15.50
C HIS A 117 26.33 -37.63 16.21
N PHE A 118 25.05 -37.81 16.49
CA PHE A 118 24.43 -39.02 17.00
C PHE A 118 23.49 -39.60 15.94
N ASP A 119 23.93 -39.80 14.69
CA ASP A 119 23.13 -40.58 13.72
C ASP A 119 23.24 -42.08 14.05
N THR A 120 22.82 -42.41 15.26
CA THR A 120 22.74 -43.77 15.79
C THR A 120 21.27 -44.20 15.68
N PRO A 121 21.00 -45.50 15.46
CA PRO A 121 19.64 -46.01 15.44
C PRO A 121 18.83 -45.64 16.70
N GLN A 122 19.50 -45.50 17.85
CA GLN A 122 18.86 -45.08 19.11
C GLN A 122 18.46 -43.60 19.13
N HIS A 123 19.29 -42.69 18.62
CA HIS A 123 18.94 -41.26 18.51
C HIS A 123 17.84 -41.05 17.47
N GLN A 124 17.88 -41.76 16.35
CA GLN A 124 16.84 -41.70 15.33
C GLN A 124 15.50 -42.23 15.88
N ALA A 125 15.53 -43.32 16.65
CA ALA A 125 14.35 -43.82 17.37
C ALA A 125 13.86 -42.86 18.46
N PHE A 126 14.77 -42.20 19.19
CA PHE A 126 14.42 -41.18 20.19
C PHE A 126 13.77 -39.95 19.55
N CYS A 127 14.35 -39.40 18.48
CA CYS A 127 13.77 -38.29 17.73
C CYS A 127 12.42 -38.67 17.10
N LYS A 128 12.25 -39.91 16.62
CA LYS A 128 10.97 -40.37 16.09
C LYS A 128 9.92 -40.62 17.18
N ALA A 129 10.33 -41.07 18.36
CA ALA A 129 9.43 -41.38 19.47
C ALA A 129 9.04 -40.14 20.30
N TYR A 130 9.93 -39.15 20.41
CA TYR A 130 9.78 -37.99 21.29
C TYR A 130 9.88 -36.65 20.56
N GLY A 131 10.44 -36.59 19.36
CA GLY A 131 10.54 -35.34 18.59
C GLY A 131 9.19 -34.82 18.14
N ASP A 132 8.33 -35.70 17.61
CA ASP A 132 6.96 -35.33 17.23
C ASP A 132 6.10 -34.96 18.46
N ALA A 133 6.35 -35.59 19.61
CA ALA A 133 5.67 -35.28 20.87
C ALA A 133 6.13 -33.94 21.47
N LEU A 134 7.43 -33.65 21.40
CA LEU A 134 7.99 -32.36 21.82
C LEU A 134 7.57 -31.22 20.90
N ASP A 135 7.57 -31.44 19.58
CA ASP A 135 7.09 -30.45 18.61
C ASP A 135 5.58 -30.19 18.84
N TYR A 136 4.76 -31.22 19.12
CA TYR A 136 3.35 -31.06 19.51
C TYR A 136 3.13 -30.32 20.84
N GLU A 137 3.94 -30.60 21.86
CA GLU A 137 3.87 -29.89 23.15
C GLU A 137 4.29 -28.42 23.03
N ILE A 138 5.26 -28.12 22.17
CA ILE A 138 5.67 -26.74 21.85
C ILE A 138 4.56 -26.02 21.10
N ASP A 139 3.98 -26.64 20.07
CA ASP A 139 2.87 -26.06 19.30
C ASP A 139 1.64 -25.82 20.19
N ALA A 140 1.30 -26.78 21.06
CA ALA A 140 0.20 -26.63 22.04
C ALA A 140 0.49 -25.53 23.08
N ALA A 141 1.74 -25.34 23.49
CA ALA A 141 2.12 -24.25 24.39
C ALA A 141 2.07 -22.88 23.70
N ILE A 142 2.39 -22.80 22.41
CA ILE A 142 2.26 -21.59 21.60
C ILE A 142 0.78 -21.23 21.40
N GLU A 143 -0.07 -22.21 21.06
CA GLU A 143 -1.52 -22.03 20.92
C GLU A 143 -2.21 -21.70 22.26
N GLY A 144 -1.71 -22.24 23.37
CA GLY A 144 -2.19 -21.92 24.72
C GLY A 144 -1.77 -20.55 25.25
N ALA A 145 -0.71 -19.95 24.70
CA ALA A 145 -0.22 -18.62 25.07
C ALA A 145 -0.97 -17.46 24.37
N THR A 146 -1.85 -17.77 23.40
CA THR A 146 -2.69 -16.81 22.67
C THR A 146 -4.00 -16.38 23.38
N GLN A 147 -4.07 -16.46 24.72
CA GLN A 147 -5.21 -15.94 25.53
C GLN A 147 -4.96 -14.55 26.12
#